data_AF-A0A2A2Q920-F1
#
_entry.id   AF-A0A2A2Q920-F1
#
_cell.length_a   1.000
_cell.length_b   1.000
_cell.length_c   1.000
_cell.angle_alpha   90.00
_cell.angle_beta   90.00
_cell.angle_gamma   90.00
#
_symmetry.space_group_name_H-M   'P 1'
#
loop_
_entity.id
_entity.type
_entity.pdbx_description
1 polymer ?
#
loop_
_entity_poly.entity_id
_entity_poly.type
_entity_poly.pdbx_seq_one_letter_code
_entity_poly.pdbx_strand_id
1 'polypeptide(L)' 'FAEIAIAPHRCGLAHASGEVATPRGPVKVAWREAGGVFRIEVETPAATPVTLRLPNGEERHFGGGNYTAEVKLG' A
#
# COMPACT_ATOMS: atom_id res chain seq x y z
N PHE A 1 0.46 -9.41 -14.57
CA PHE A 1 -0.65 -8.78 -13.82
C PHE A 1 -1.38 -7.83 -14.73
N ALA A 2 -2.70 -7.64 -14.65
CA ALA A 2 -3.39 -6.55 -15.35
C ALA A 2 -3.59 -5.35 -14.40
N GLU A 3 -3.67 -5.63 -13.10
CA GLU A 3 -3.89 -4.70 -11.99
C GLU A 3 -3.12 -5.20 -10.75
N ILE A 4 -2.83 -4.30 -9.80
CA ILE A 4 -2.23 -4.59 -8.50
C ILE A 4 -3.26 -4.30 -7.40
N ALA A 5 -3.46 -5.23 -6.47
CA ALA A 5 -4.24 -5.00 -5.25
C ALA A 5 -3.31 -4.99 -4.03
N ILE A 6 -3.43 -3.97 -3.20
CA ILE A 6 -2.64 -3.80 -1.97
C ILE A 6 -3.60 -3.70 -0.79
N ALA A 7 -3.50 -4.62 0.16
CA ALA A 7 -4.32 -4.65 1.36
C ALA A 7 -3.45 -5.03 2.57
N PRO A 8 -2.86 -4.05 3.28
CA PRO A 8 -2.04 -4.33 4.46
C PRO A 8 -2.88 -4.90 5.61
N HIS A 9 -2.47 -6.04 6.14
CA HIS A 9 -3.01 -6.59 7.38
C HIS A 9 -2.02 -6.35 8.51
N ARG A 10 -2.44 -5.58 9.53
CA ARG A 10 -1.56 -5.14 10.62
C ARG A 10 -1.11 -6.28 11.53
N CYS A 11 -2.00 -7.23 11.83
CA CYS A 11 -1.69 -8.44 12.61
C CYS A 11 -0.89 -8.22 13.91
N GLY A 12 -1.09 -7.08 14.59
CA GLY A 12 -0.37 -6.71 15.82
C GLY A 12 1.01 -6.07 15.61
N LEU A 13 1.45 -5.85 14.37
CA LEU A 13 2.69 -5.17 14.04
C LEU A 13 2.49 -3.65 13.98
N ALA A 14 3.47 -2.90 14.49
CA ALA A 14 3.50 -1.44 14.39
C ALA A 14 4.02 -0.95 13.03
N HIS A 15 4.74 -1.78 12.28
CA HIS A 15 5.21 -1.48 10.94
C HIS A 15 5.51 -2.77 10.17
N ALA A 16 5.49 -2.68 8.84
CA ALA A 16 6.07 -3.70 7.98
C ALA A 16 6.56 -3.07 6.68
N SER A 17 7.59 -3.67 6.08
CA SER A 17 8.05 -3.33 4.74
C SER A 17 8.34 -4.60 3.95
N GLY A 18 8.12 -4.55 2.66
CA GLY A 18 8.33 -5.68 1.78
C GLY A 18 8.32 -5.30 0.31
N GLU A 19 8.87 -6.20 -0.49
CA GLU A 19 8.96 -6.08 -1.93
C GLU A 19 8.54 -7.39 -2.59
N VAL A 20 7.78 -7.27 -3.67
CA VAL A 20 7.43 -8.39 -4.55
C VAL A 20 7.94 -8.09 -5.94
N ALA A 21 8.84 -8.94 -6.45
CA ALA A 21 9.28 -8.86 -7.84
C ALA A 21 8.13 -9.28 -8.76
N THR A 22 7.77 -8.43 -9.71
CA THR A 22 6.80 -8.75 -10.76
C THR A 22 7.46 -8.64 -12.14
N PRO A 23 6.90 -9.27 -13.19
CA PRO A 23 7.43 -9.14 -14.54
C PRO A 23 7.53 -7.70 -15.07
N ARG A 24 6.75 -6.76 -14.51
CA ARG A 24 6.77 -5.34 -14.91
C ARG A 24 7.68 -4.46 -14.04
N GLY A 25 8.42 -5.07 -13.12
CA GLY A 25 9.21 -4.38 -12.12
C GLY A 25 8.71 -4.66 -10.69
N PRO A 26 9.46 -4.23 -9.68
CA PRO A 26 9.13 -4.49 -8.30
C PRO A 26 7.90 -3.69 -7.84
N VAL A 27 7.15 -4.28 -6.93
CA VAL A 27 6.14 -3.59 -6.12
C VAL A 27 6.67 -3.53 -4.70
N LYS A 28 6.89 -2.33 -4.17
CA LYS A 28 7.36 -2.11 -2.80
C LYS A 28 6.27 -1.48 -1.97
N VAL A 29 6.13 -1.96 -0.75
CA VAL A 29 5.17 -1.44 0.22
C VAL A 29 5.87 -1.30 1.56
N ALA A 30 5.74 -0.13 2.17
CA ALA A 30 6.17 0.12 3.54
C ALA A 30 5.05 0.85 4.27
N TRP A 31 4.72 0.40 5.47
CA TRP A 31 3.74 1.08 6.30
C TRP A 31 4.17 1.10 7.76
N ARG A 32 3.65 2.08 8.48
CA ARG A 32 3.80 2.22 9.93
C ARG A 32 2.51 2.73 10.56
N GLU A 33 2.25 2.30 11.77
CA GLU A 33 1.21 2.78 12.64
C GLU A 33 1.83 3.46 13.86
N ALA A 34 1.40 4.69 14.15
CA ALA A 34 1.76 5.39 15.36
C ALA A 34 0.63 6.33 15.78
N GLY A 35 0.26 6.31 17.06
CA GLY A 35 -0.73 7.25 17.62
C GLY A 35 -2.10 7.17 16.96
N GLY A 36 -2.56 5.98 16.57
CA GLY A 36 -3.84 5.79 15.88
C GLY A 36 -3.84 6.27 14.43
N VAL A 37 -2.66 6.51 13.83
CA VAL A 37 -2.51 6.90 12.43
C VAL A 37 -1.72 5.83 11.70
N PHE A 38 -2.25 5.40 10.55
CA PHE A 38 -1.61 4.47 9.64
C PHE A 38 -1.09 5.23 8.41
N ARG A 39 0.22 5.17 8.18
CA ARG A 39 0.89 5.75 7.01
C ARG A 39 1.45 4.63 6.15
N ILE A 40 1.22 4.72 4.84
CA ILE A 40 1.72 3.77 3.84
C ILE A 40 2.36 4.48 2.66
N GLU A 41 3.46 3.90 2.19
CA GLU A 41 4.22 4.27 1.01
C GLU A 41 4.24 3.07 0.06
N VAL A 42 3.89 3.32 -1.19
CA VAL A 42 3.76 2.31 -2.24
C VAL A 42 4.57 2.77 -3.44
N GLU A 43 5.46 1.90 -3.93
CA GLU A 43 6.10 2.06 -5.24
C GLU A 43 5.63 0.92 -6.14
N THR A 44 5.09 1.26 -7.30
CA THR A 44 4.64 0.30 -8.31
C THR A 44 5.16 0.68 -9.68
N PRO A 45 5.26 -0.28 -10.62
CA PRO A 45 5.52 0.04 -12.01
C PRO A 45 4.53 1.08 -12.54
N ALA A 46 5.02 2.02 -13.33
CA ALA A 46 4.18 3.03 -13.98
C ALA A 46 3.12 2.37 -14.88
N ALA A 47 1.98 3.06 -15.05
CA ALA A 47 0.87 2.63 -15.90
C ALA A 47 0.29 1.23 -15.55
N THR A 48 0.42 0.80 -14.29
CA THR A 48 -0.27 -0.37 -13.76
C THR A 48 -1.36 0.10 -12.79
N PRO A 49 -2.65 -0.12 -13.08
CA PRO A 49 -3.72 0.21 -12.13
C PRO A 49 -3.50 -0.44 -10.77
N VAL A 50 -3.72 0.33 -9.71
CA VAL A 50 -3.57 -0.10 -8.32
C VAL A 50 -4.85 0.21 -7.55
N THR A 51 -5.31 -0.78 -6.81
CA THR A 51 -6.37 -0.66 -5.81
C THR A 51 -5.77 -0.87 -4.41
N LEU A 52 -5.79 0.16 -3.58
CA LEU A 52 -5.26 0.15 -2.21
C LEU A 52 -6.42 0.18 -1.21
N ARG A 53 -6.55 -0.88 -0.42
CA ARG A 53 -7.48 -0.96 0.71
C ARG A 53 -6.76 -0.68 2.02
N LEU A 54 -7.19 0.37 2.71
CA LEU A 54 -6.58 0.83 3.94
C LEU A 54 -7.24 0.16 5.16
N PRO A 55 -6.53 0.08 6.31
CA PRO A 55 -7.06 -0.62 7.48
C PRO A 55 -8.33 -0.01 8.10
N ASN A 56 -8.68 1.22 7.75
CA ASN A 56 -9.93 1.87 8.18
C ASN A 56 -11.12 1.59 7.23
N GLY A 57 -10.92 0.77 6.20
CA GLY A 57 -11.94 0.41 5.20
C GLY A 57 -11.98 1.33 3.97
N GLU A 58 -11.21 2.42 3.95
CA GLU A 58 -11.11 3.25 2.74
C GLU A 58 -10.43 2.52 1.58
N GLU A 59 -10.89 2.79 0.36
CA GLU A 59 -10.31 2.28 -0.88
C GLU A 59 -9.80 3.46 -1.72
N ARG A 60 -8.60 3.32 -2.29
CA ARG A 60 -7.95 4.33 -3.14
C ARG A 60 -7.51 3.67 -4.44
N HIS A 61 -7.75 4.36 -5.57
CA HIS A 61 -7.36 3.88 -6.90
C HIS A 61 -6.38 4.85 -7.56
N PHE A 62 -5.34 4.32 -8.20
CA PHE A 62 -4.36 5.12 -8.94
C PHE A 62 -3.70 4.31 -10.07
N GLY A 63 -3.08 4.99 -11.04
CA GLY A 63 -2.51 4.37 -12.25
C GLY A 63 -1.11 3.76 -12.11
N GLY A 64 -0.65 3.54 -10.87
CA GLY A 64 0.70 3.10 -10.56
C GLY A 64 1.69 4.24 -10.30
N GLY A 65 2.97 3.91 -10.19
CA GLY A 65 4.02 4.83 -9.72
C GLY A 65 4.09 4.90 -8.19
N ASN A 66 4.59 6.03 -7.68
CA ASN A 66 4.77 6.26 -6.25
C ASN A 66 3.51 6.87 -5.64
N TYR A 67 3.08 6.34 -4.51
CA TYR A 67 1.88 6.78 -3.81
C TYR A 67 2.09 6.76 -2.30
N THR A 68 1.61 7.79 -1.61
CA THR A 68 1.61 7.88 -0.14
C THR A 68 0.20 8.17 0.35
N ALA A 69 -0.22 7.46 1.39
CA ALA A 69 -1.47 7.72 2.08
C ALA A 69 -1.29 7.70 3.60
N GLU A 70 -2.17 8.42 4.28
CA GLU A 70 -2.26 8.48 5.72
C GLU A 70 -3.73 8.49 6.14
N VAL A 71 -4.11 7.61 7.07
CA VAL A 71 -5.48 7.52 7.59
C VAL A 71 -5.49 7.35 9.10
N LYS A 72 -6.55 7.87 9.72
CA LYS A 72 -6.84 7.58 11.13
C LYS A 72 -7.44 6.19 11.25
N LEU A 73 -6.98 5.46 12.26
CA LEU A 73 -7.53 4.19 12.69
C LEU A 73 -8.63 4.50 13.71
N GLY A 74 -9.84 4.03 13.42
CA GLY A 74 -11.01 4.19 14.29
C GLY A 74 -10.98 3.25 15.49
#